data_AF-A0A7W1QQI1-F1
#
_entry.id   AF-A0A7W1QQI1-F1
#
_cell.length_a   1.000
_cell.length_b   1.000
_cell.length_c   1.000
_cell.angle_alpha   90.00
_cell.angle_beta   90.00
_cell.angle_gamma   90.00
#
_symmetry.space_group_name_H-M   'P 1'
#
loop_
_entity.id
_entity.type
_entity.pdbx_description
1 polymer ?
#
loop_
_entity_poly.entity_id
_entity_poly.type
_entity_poly.pdbx_seq_one_letter_code
_entity_poly.pdbx_strand_id
1 'polypeptide(L)'
;MGSPCGSQAGAAEEMFASDAAVQRQLAPLTDDDGARYETLWVWIEDRVLSDVWYLDALGVEPSRQGRGVGSALIRHGLEAARVAGVDAFLETGLERNVGFYERFGFRVVDHGSPTPDGPRIWFMRRDLSP
;
A
#
# COMPACT_ATOMS: atom_id res chain seq x y z
N MET A 1 -9.67 26.35 -17.81
CA MET A 1 -10.48 26.06 -16.61
C MET A 1 -10.46 24.56 -16.41
N GLY A 2 -9.36 24.05 -15.83
CA GLY A 2 -9.23 22.64 -15.46
C GLY A 2 -9.67 22.50 -14.02
N SER A 3 -10.58 21.57 -13.75
CA SER A 3 -11.04 21.21 -12.41
C SER A 3 -9.85 20.89 -11.51
N PRO A 4 -9.91 21.20 -10.19
CA PRO A 4 -8.86 20.78 -9.29
C PRO A 4 -8.86 19.25 -9.19
N CYS A 5 -7.65 18.70 -9.21
CA CYS A 5 -7.33 17.35 -8.75
C CYS A 5 -8.09 17.06 -7.44
N GLY A 6 -8.74 15.89 -7.35
CA GLY A 6 -9.52 15.48 -6.18
C GLY A 6 -8.74 15.73 -4.90
N SER A 7 -9.38 16.33 -3.90
CA SER A 7 -8.72 16.67 -2.64
C SER A 7 -8.18 15.40 -1.99
N GLN A 8 -6.96 15.47 -1.45
CA GLN A 8 -6.34 14.35 -0.71
C GLN A 8 -7.17 13.89 0.49
N ALA A 9 -8.10 14.73 0.98
CA ALA A 9 -9.10 14.34 1.97
C ALA A 9 -9.91 13.11 1.53
N GLY A 10 -10.25 12.99 0.24
CA GLY A 10 -11.01 11.85 -0.28
C GLY A 10 -10.20 10.55 -0.34
N ALA A 11 -8.89 10.61 -0.60
CA ALA A 11 -8.05 9.41 -0.67
C ALA A 11 -7.77 8.82 0.72
N ALA A 12 -7.54 9.68 1.72
CA ALA A 12 -7.45 9.24 3.11
C ALA A 12 -8.80 8.66 3.59
N GLU A 13 -9.92 9.35 3.30
CA GLU A 13 -11.28 8.88 3.64
C GLU A 13 -11.64 7.54 2.96
N GLU A 14 -11.24 7.33 1.70
CA GLU A 14 -11.42 6.05 0.99
C GLU A 14 -10.53 4.93 1.56
N MET A 15 -9.29 5.24 1.95
CA MET A 15 -8.40 4.29 2.64
C MET A 15 -9.00 3.86 3.98
N PHE A 16 -9.47 4.81 4.80
CA PHE A 16 -10.13 4.53 6.08
C PHE A 16 -11.45 3.75 5.89
N ALA A 17 -12.20 4.02 4.83
CA ALA A 17 -13.42 3.28 4.51
C ALA A 17 -13.14 1.83 4.07
N SER A 18 -12.05 1.61 3.33
CA SER A 18 -11.56 0.28 2.95
C SER A 18 -11.15 -0.50 4.18
N ASP A 19 -10.34 0.09 5.06
CA ASP A 19 -9.88 -0.57 6.28
C ASP A 19 -11.04 -0.93 7.22
N ALA A 20 -11.98 -0.02 7.47
CA ALA A 20 -13.16 -0.29 8.29
C ALA A 20 -14.07 -1.39 7.71
N ALA A 21 -14.05 -1.62 6.39
CA ALA A 21 -14.75 -2.75 5.77
C ALA A 21 -13.98 -4.07 6.00
N VAL A 22 -12.66 -4.05 5.85
CA VAL A 22 -11.80 -5.21 6.10
C VAL A 22 -11.86 -5.62 7.57
N GLN A 23 -11.77 -4.69 8.50
CA GLN A 23 -11.84 -4.93 9.94
C GLN A 23 -13.12 -5.68 10.34
N ARG A 24 -14.28 -5.24 9.82
CA ARG A 24 -15.57 -5.91 10.06
C ARG A 24 -15.61 -7.34 9.55
N GLN A 25 -14.88 -7.65 8.49
CA GLN A 25 -14.80 -9.00 7.94
C GLN A 25 -13.79 -9.87 8.71
N LEU A 26 -12.71 -9.28 9.22
CA LEU A 26 -11.65 -9.99 9.92
C LEU A 26 -11.98 -10.31 11.37
N ALA A 27 -12.67 -9.42 12.10
CA ALA A 27 -12.99 -9.62 13.51
C ALA A 27 -13.56 -11.02 13.82
N PRO A 28 -14.57 -11.55 13.09
CA PRO A 28 -15.10 -12.90 13.38
C PRO A 28 -14.19 -14.05 12.93
N LEU A 29 -13.10 -13.79 12.21
CA LEU A 29 -12.15 -14.78 11.68
C LEU A 29 -10.93 -14.99 12.59
N THR A 30 -10.77 -14.16 13.62
CA THR A 30 -9.64 -14.22 14.54
C THR A 30 -10.10 -14.53 15.96
N ASP A 31 -9.17 -14.96 16.79
CA ASP A 31 -9.37 -15.28 18.20
C ASP A 31 -9.35 -14.04 19.13
N ASP A 32 -9.08 -12.87 18.56
CA ASP A 32 -8.86 -11.60 19.25
C ASP A 32 -9.73 -10.45 18.72
N ASP A 33 -10.82 -10.78 18.02
CA ASP A 33 -11.77 -9.82 17.42
C ASP A 33 -11.10 -8.76 16.51
N GLY A 34 -9.96 -9.10 15.91
CA GLY A 34 -9.21 -8.24 14.99
C GLY A 34 -8.20 -7.31 15.66
N ALA A 35 -7.97 -7.40 16.98
CA ALA A 35 -7.08 -6.50 17.71
C ALA A 35 -5.63 -6.47 17.15
N ARG A 36 -5.09 -7.63 16.74
CA ARG A 36 -3.76 -7.68 16.08
C ARG A 36 -3.74 -6.98 14.73
N TYR A 37 -4.83 -7.06 13.96
CA TYR A 37 -4.94 -6.36 12.69
C TYR A 37 -5.00 -4.85 12.92
N GLU A 38 -5.83 -4.38 13.87
CA GLU A 38 -5.88 -2.96 14.25
C GLU A 38 -4.51 -2.43 14.68
N THR A 39 -3.81 -3.16 15.55
CA THR A 39 -2.45 -2.80 15.99
C THR A 39 -1.47 -2.69 14.82
N LEU A 40 -1.58 -3.58 13.83
CA LEU A 40 -0.76 -3.54 12.63
C LEU A 40 -1.05 -2.28 11.79
N TRP A 41 -2.32 -1.93 11.57
CA TRP A 41 -2.65 -0.81 10.70
C TRP A 41 -2.36 0.54 11.31
N VAL A 42 -2.68 0.74 12.59
CA VAL A 42 -2.28 1.98 13.28
C VAL A 42 -0.77 2.19 13.17
N TRP A 43 0.02 1.12 13.30
CA TRP A 43 1.47 1.19 13.15
C TRP A 43 1.94 1.42 11.70
N ILE A 44 1.22 0.92 10.69
CA ILE A 44 1.49 1.20 9.27
C ILE A 44 1.15 2.65 8.93
N GLU A 45 -0.02 3.14 9.34
CA GLU A 45 -0.52 4.49 9.05
C GLU A 45 0.43 5.57 9.58
N ASP A 46 1.00 5.37 10.77
CA ASP A 46 2.03 6.24 11.34
C ASP A 46 3.30 6.40 10.46
N ARG A 47 3.45 5.54 9.44
CA ARG A 47 4.59 5.52 8.51
C ARG A 47 4.20 5.84 7.06
N VAL A 48 2.91 5.97 6.76
CA VAL A 48 2.45 6.37 5.43
C VAL A 48 2.82 7.84 5.22
N LEU A 49 3.51 8.12 4.11
CA LEU A 49 3.92 9.48 3.78
C LEU A 49 2.72 10.30 3.29
N SER A 50 2.65 11.58 3.68
CA SER A 50 1.73 12.52 3.03
C SER A 50 2.20 12.82 1.61
N ASP A 51 1.28 13.21 0.72
CA ASP A 51 1.60 13.69 -0.63
C ASP A 51 2.27 12.67 -1.57
N VAL A 52 1.95 11.38 -1.40
CA VAL A 52 2.39 10.31 -2.29
C VAL A 52 1.21 9.61 -2.95
N TRP A 53 1.44 9.00 -4.10
CA TRP A 53 0.57 7.98 -4.62
C TRP A 53 0.82 6.66 -3.87
N TYR A 54 -0.20 6.16 -3.19
CA TYR A 54 -0.10 4.99 -2.34
C TYR A 54 -0.66 3.73 -3.04
N LEU A 55 0.16 2.70 -3.18
CA LEU A 55 -0.29 1.38 -3.65
C LEU A 55 -0.79 0.58 -2.45
N ASP A 56 -2.07 0.78 -2.12
CA ASP A 56 -2.77 0.12 -1.01
C ASP A 56 -2.87 -1.41 -1.21
N ALA A 57 -3.59 -1.85 -2.25
CA ALA A 57 -3.79 -3.27 -2.51
C ALA A 57 -3.54 -3.65 -3.97
N LEU A 58 -2.86 -4.79 -4.18
CA LEU A 58 -2.69 -5.40 -5.50
C LEU A 58 -2.82 -6.92 -5.43
N GLY A 59 -3.89 -7.43 -6.03
CA GLY A 59 -4.13 -8.85 -6.20
C GLY A 59 -4.20 -9.24 -7.68
N VAL A 60 -3.66 -10.41 -8.02
CA VAL A 60 -3.92 -11.07 -9.30
C VAL A 60 -4.42 -12.47 -9.01
N GLU A 61 -5.60 -12.80 -9.57
CA GLU A 61 -6.19 -14.12 -9.52
C GLU A 61 -5.13 -15.22 -9.80
N PRO A 62 -5.00 -16.26 -8.95
CA PRO A 62 -3.92 -17.26 -9.07
C PRO A 62 -3.76 -17.85 -10.48
N SER A 63 -4.87 -18.19 -11.15
CA SER A 63 -4.87 -18.72 -12.53
C SER A 63 -4.39 -17.73 -13.60
N ARG A 64 -4.22 -16.46 -13.25
CA ARG A 64 -3.81 -15.35 -14.14
C ARG A 64 -2.42 -14.80 -13.81
N GLN A 65 -1.77 -15.32 -12.76
CA GLN A 65 -0.42 -14.93 -12.37
C GLN A 65 0.63 -15.36 -13.40
N GLY A 66 1.84 -14.78 -13.34
CA GLY A 66 2.93 -15.07 -14.28
C GLY A 66 2.76 -14.51 -15.70
N ARG A 67 1.65 -13.79 -15.97
CA ARG A 67 1.30 -13.24 -17.29
C ARG A 67 1.54 -11.72 -17.42
N GLY A 68 2.19 -11.11 -16.43
CA GLY A 68 2.49 -9.67 -16.44
C GLY A 68 1.33 -8.75 -16.04
N VAL A 69 0.17 -9.28 -15.61
CA VAL A 69 -1.01 -8.48 -15.21
C VAL A 69 -0.68 -7.51 -14.08
N GLY A 70 -0.12 -8.00 -12.97
CA GLY A 70 0.27 -7.15 -11.84
C GLY A 70 1.31 -6.09 -12.24
N SER A 71 2.25 -6.46 -13.11
CA SER A 71 3.24 -5.52 -13.64
C SER A 71 2.61 -4.43 -14.53
N ALA A 72 1.55 -4.74 -15.26
CA ALA A 72 0.82 -3.75 -16.05
C ALA A 72 0.07 -2.77 -15.15
N LEU A 73 -0.58 -3.27 -14.09
CA LEU A 73 -1.28 -2.45 -13.11
C LEU A 73 -0.34 -1.51 -12.36
N ILE A 74 0.81 -2.00 -11.89
CA ILE A 74 1.81 -1.17 -11.22
C ILE A 74 2.32 -0.04 -12.13
N ARG A 75 2.65 -0.36 -13.40
CA ARG A 75 3.11 0.66 -14.36
C ARG A 75 2.04 1.72 -14.61
N HIS A 76 0.77 1.33 -14.67
CA HIS A 76 -0.33 2.27 -14.84
C HIS A 76 -0.45 3.23 -13.65
N GLY A 77 -0.39 2.71 -12.42
CA GLY A 77 -0.42 3.53 -11.20
C GLY A 77 0.78 4.47 -11.09
N LEU A 78 1.98 3.99 -11.41
CA LEU A 78 3.20 4.80 -11.42
C LEU A 78 3.16 5.92 -12.45
N GLU A 79 2.55 5.70 -13.60
CA GLU A 79 2.33 6.75 -14.60
C GLU A 79 1.34 7.80 -14.08
N ALA A 80 0.28 7.39 -13.37
CA ALA A 80 -0.62 8.33 -12.72
C ALA A 80 0.09 9.18 -11.64
N ALA A 81 0.92 8.56 -10.80
CA ALA A 81 1.76 9.24 -9.81
C ALA A 81 2.68 10.28 -10.46
N ARG A 82 3.37 9.88 -11.54
CA ARG A 82 4.26 10.75 -12.32
C ARG A 82 3.51 11.94 -12.91
N VAL A 83 2.32 11.73 -13.48
CA VAL A 83 1.48 12.80 -14.04
C VAL A 83 0.99 13.76 -12.95
N ALA A 84 0.68 13.24 -11.77
CA ALA A 84 0.30 14.04 -10.61
C ALA A 84 1.49 14.77 -9.95
N GLY A 85 2.73 14.44 -10.32
CA GLY A 85 3.95 15.06 -9.78
C GLY A 85 4.26 14.63 -8.35
N VAL A 86 3.80 13.45 -7.95
CA VAL A 86 4.02 12.88 -6.60
C VAL A 86 4.85 11.61 -6.68
N ASP A 87 5.55 11.32 -5.58
CA ASP A 87 6.25 10.05 -5.41
C ASP A 87 5.27 8.88 -5.22
N ALA A 88 5.76 7.65 -5.35
CA ALA A 88 4.98 6.46 -5.08
C ALA A 88 5.44 5.77 -3.79
N PHE A 89 4.50 5.25 -3.01
CA PHE A 89 4.77 4.57 -1.75
C PHE A 89 3.94 3.29 -1.63
N LEU A 90 4.48 2.30 -0.92
CA LEU A 90 3.78 1.06 -0.57
C LEU A 90 4.42 0.43 0.68
N GLU A 91 3.71 -0.51 1.26
CA GLU A 91 4.28 -1.51 2.17
C GLU A 91 3.98 -2.94 1.70
N THR A 92 4.74 -3.88 2.23
CA THR A 92 4.49 -5.31 2.01
C THR A 92 4.90 -6.10 3.24
N GLY A 93 4.08 -7.08 3.63
CA GLY A 93 4.40 -8.03 4.70
C GLY A 93 5.13 -9.29 4.22
N LEU A 94 5.50 -9.35 2.94
CA LEU A 94 6.13 -10.51 2.32
C LEU A 94 7.48 -10.14 1.71
N GLU A 95 8.57 -10.68 2.27
CA GLU A 95 9.94 -10.39 1.82
C GLU A 95 10.15 -10.66 0.33
N ARG A 96 9.57 -11.75 -0.18
CA ARG A 96 9.65 -12.12 -1.60
C ARG A 96 9.10 -11.04 -2.55
N ASN A 97 8.22 -10.15 -2.06
CA ASN A 97 7.65 -9.08 -2.86
C ASN A 97 8.60 -7.88 -2.97
N VAL A 98 9.58 -7.72 -2.07
CA VAL A 98 10.54 -6.61 -2.09
C VAL A 98 11.26 -6.59 -3.45
N GLY A 99 11.88 -7.71 -3.84
CA GLY A 99 12.56 -7.84 -5.13
C GLY A 99 11.62 -7.81 -6.35
N PHE A 100 10.31 -7.92 -6.17
CA PHE A 100 9.33 -7.68 -7.23
C PHE A 100 9.10 -6.17 -7.42
N TYR A 101 8.91 -5.42 -6.32
CA TYR A 101 8.71 -3.96 -6.36
C TYR A 101 9.99 -3.19 -6.73
N GLU A 102 11.17 -3.66 -6.33
CA GLU A 102 12.46 -3.07 -6.71
C GLU A 102 12.64 -2.98 -8.23
N ARG A 103 12.11 -3.94 -8.99
CA ARG A 103 12.16 -3.93 -10.47
C ARG A 103 11.38 -2.78 -11.09
N PHE A 104 10.46 -2.18 -10.33
CA PHE A 104 9.73 -0.97 -10.71
C PHE A 104 10.37 0.29 -10.15
N GLY A 105 11.56 0.23 -9.55
CA GLY A 105 12.28 1.41 -9.03
C GLY A 105 11.88 1.81 -7.62
N PHE A 106 11.10 0.99 -6.90
CA PHE A 106 10.91 1.19 -5.46
C PHE A 106 12.20 0.81 -4.72
N ARG A 107 12.48 1.51 -3.63
CA ARG A 107 13.57 1.22 -2.68
C ARG A 107 13.00 1.12 -1.28
N VAL A 108 13.52 0.21 -0.47
CA VAL A 108 13.16 0.13 0.95
C VAL A 108 13.62 1.42 1.64
N VAL A 109 12.71 2.05 2.38
CA VAL A 109 12.99 3.27 3.16
C VAL A 109 12.84 3.07 4.67
N ASP A 110 12.05 2.08 5.08
CA ASP A 110 11.95 1.62 6.46
C ASP A 110 11.52 0.14 6.49
N HIS A 111 11.76 -0.55 7.60
CA HIS A 111 11.21 -1.87 7.86
C HIS A 111 11.08 -2.15 9.36
N GLY A 112 10.10 -2.94 9.76
CA GLY A 112 9.91 -3.28 11.16
C GLY A 112 8.74 -4.21 11.40
N SER A 113 8.41 -4.42 12.66
CA SER A 113 7.20 -5.12 13.08
C SER A 113 6.48 -4.28 14.13
N PRO A 114 5.13 -4.27 14.16
CA PRO A 114 4.37 -3.53 15.16
C PRO A 114 4.58 -4.09 16.58
N THR A 115 4.86 -5.39 16.68
CA THR A 115 5.15 -6.10 17.92
C THR A 115 6.31 -7.08 17.70
N PRO A 116 6.98 -7.59 18.76
CA PRO A 116 8.06 -8.56 18.63
C PRO A 116 7.68 -9.83 17.84
N ASP A 117 6.44 -10.28 17.98
CA ASP A 117 5.89 -11.47 17.30
C ASP A 117 5.07 -11.09 16.04
N GLY A 118 5.02 -9.81 15.69
CA GLY A 118 4.25 -9.28 14.57
C GLY A 118 4.93 -9.51 13.22
N PRO A 119 4.17 -9.45 12.12
CA PRO A 119 4.73 -9.61 10.78
C PRO A 119 5.76 -8.51 10.52
N ARG A 120 6.84 -8.87 9.83
CA ARG A 120 7.79 -7.89 9.31
C ARG A 120 7.17 -7.20 8.10
N ILE A 121 7.15 -5.88 8.14
CA ILE A 121 6.68 -5.01 7.07
C ILE A 121 7.89 -4.26 6.50
N TRP A 122 7.94 -4.16 5.18
CA TRP A 122 8.88 -3.31 4.44
C TRP A 122 8.11 -2.14 3.83
N PHE A 123 8.53 -0.93 4.14
CA PHE A 123 8.03 0.30 3.53
C PHE A 123 8.94 0.68 2.38
N MET A 124 8.36 0.94 1.21
CA MET A 124 9.10 1.17 -0.01
C MET A 124 8.60 2.42 -0.70
N ARG A 125 9.55 3.25 -1.16
CA ARG A 125 9.29 4.49 -1.90
C ARG A 125 9.91 4.42 -3.27
N ARG A 126 9.27 5.04 -4.24
CA ARG A 126 9.88 5.39 -5.52
C ARG A 126 9.79 6.90 -5.71
N ASP A 127 10.96 7.50 -5.88
CA ASP A 127 11.07 8.92 -6.19
C ASP A 127 10.70 9.14 -7.68
N LEU A 128 9.70 10.00 -7.92
CA LEU A 128 9.11 10.34 -9.22
C LEU A 128 8.95 11.86 -9.38
N SER A 129 8.80 12.59 -8.27
CA SER A 129 8.75 14.05 -8.28
C SER A 129 10.08 14.62 -8.82
N PRO A 130 10.04 15.73 -9.58
CA PRO A 130 11.24 16.37 -10.16
C PRO A 130 12.28 16.85 -9.14
#